data_AF-A0A258KE41-F1
#
_entry.id   AF-A0A258KE41-F1
#
_cell.length_a   1.000
_cell.length_b   1.000
_cell.length_c   1.000
_cell.angle_alpha   90.00
_cell.angle_beta   90.00
_cell.angle_gamma   90.00
#
_symmetry.space_group_name_H-M   'P 1'
#
loop_
_entity.id
_entity.type
_entity.pdbx_description
1 polymer ?
#
loop_
_entity_poly.entity_id
_entity_poly.type
_entity_poly.pdbx_seq_one_letter_code
_entity_poly.pdbx_strand_id
1 'polypeptide(L)'
;SEFLPEQETPKVDFKPSKIVAGKIISRLNVKSESVLSIRYLSTLSSSSDEDVLAGLKEFVNEYKKWIDEKRIELKRESGLHTDQVDLLSKQLLACENDYDRLIRNITLLKGDSKAIAAFRMMNTAMFMQLHHSILKKNKDKILKTKLTEQYYKDVDAEYKWRSFQIAFILLNIDAFVKPAIDDKTVENIFSKGWPERNEIADLVWFPTGGGKTEAYLGIIAFVIGYRRFVKGVNGNGTTVLMRYTLRLLTLQQFQRATLLICALEVIRKDNYKITHNNTLGTERISIGLFVGGSSLPNTWKETGYASDSSMEKELNKIIKQIESSKEISTNLPFTDCPWCGSGLFIEKELDNVSHKTGGENYGINDQLSICCNNT
;
A
#
# COMPACT_ATOMS: atom_id res chain seq x y z
N SER A 1 -24.25 0.77 28.88
CA SER A 1 -22.85 0.29 28.88
C SER A 1 -22.74 -1.17 28.43
N GLU A 2 -23.79 -1.77 27.84
CA GLU A 2 -23.90 -3.20 27.49
C GLU A 2 -23.28 -3.64 26.14
N PHE A 3 -22.55 -2.76 25.44
CA PHE A 3 -22.00 -3.07 24.11
C PHE A 3 -20.50 -2.77 23.97
N LEU A 4 -19.76 -2.79 25.08
CA LEU A 4 -18.30 -2.78 25.00
C LEU A 4 -17.80 -4.22 25.04
N PRO A 5 -17.01 -4.67 24.04
CA PRO A 5 -16.44 -6.01 24.08
C PRO A 5 -15.61 -6.18 25.35
N GLU A 6 -15.92 -7.21 26.15
CA GLU A 6 -15.22 -7.55 27.40
C GLU A 6 -13.78 -8.02 27.18
N GLN A 7 -13.40 -8.29 25.92
CA GLN A 7 -12.08 -8.77 25.56
C GLN A 7 -11.36 -7.72 24.70
N GLU A 8 -10.28 -7.14 25.24
CA GLU A 8 -9.33 -6.39 24.42
C GLU A 8 -8.79 -7.32 23.33
N THR A 9 -9.05 -7.00 22.06
CA THR A 9 -8.34 -7.65 20.96
C THR A 9 -6.84 -7.43 21.15
N PRO A 10 -6.01 -8.49 21.25
CA PRO A 10 -4.58 -8.34 21.38
C PRO A 10 -4.00 -7.52 20.22
N LYS A 11 -2.86 -6.86 20.44
CA LYS A 11 -2.12 -6.18 19.35
C LYS A 11 -1.99 -7.15 18.18
N VAL A 12 -2.49 -6.76 17.00
CA VAL A 12 -2.62 -7.62 15.82
C VAL A 12 -1.28 -8.27 15.51
N ASP A 13 -1.21 -9.59 15.75
CA ASP A 13 -0.03 -10.41 15.49
C ASP A 13 0.21 -10.50 13.98
N PHE A 14 1.47 -10.69 13.60
CA PHE A 14 1.85 -10.94 12.22
C PHE A 14 1.33 -12.31 11.75
N LYS A 15 1.28 -13.29 12.66
CA LYS A 15 0.94 -14.67 12.36
C LYS A 15 -0.49 -14.99 12.79
N PRO A 16 -1.22 -15.83 12.04
CA PRO A 16 -2.41 -16.49 12.55
C PRO A 16 -1.96 -17.41 13.69
N SER A 17 -2.64 -17.31 14.82
CA SER A 17 -2.31 -18.06 16.02
C SER A 17 -3.56 -18.67 16.65
N LYS A 18 -3.35 -19.68 17.50
CA LYS A 18 -4.39 -20.28 18.34
C LYS A 18 -3.91 -20.32 19.78
N ILE A 19 -4.84 -20.20 20.71
CA ILE A 19 -4.55 -20.33 22.14
C ILE A 19 -4.74 -21.80 22.53
N VAL A 20 -3.69 -22.44 23.03
CA VAL A 20 -3.74 -23.81 23.56
C VAL A 20 -3.16 -23.77 24.97
N ALA A 21 -3.98 -24.14 25.96
CA ALA A 21 -3.60 -24.13 27.38
C ALA A 21 -2.95 -22.80 27.83
N GLY A 22 -3.54 -21.67 27.41
CA GLY A 22 -3.05 -20.32 27.74
C GLY A 22 -1.83 -19.84 26.95
N LYS A 23 -1.29 -20.65 26.03
CA LYS A 23 -0.15 -20.28 25.17
C LYS A 23 -0.60 -19.96 23.75
N ILE A 24 -0.08 -18.87 23.19
CA ILE A 24 -0.27 -18.49 21.79
C ILE A 24 0.67 -19.35 20.93
N ILE A 25 0.11 -20.19 20.07
CA ILE A 25 0.84 -21.07 19.15
C ILE A 25 0.53 -20.64 17.72
N SER A 26 1.56 -20.49 16.88
CA SER A 26 1.36 -20.19 15.46
C SER A 26 0.64 -21.33 14.76
N ARG A 27 -0.28 -20.99 13.85
CA ARG A 27 -0.93 -21.95 12.95
C ARG A 27 -0.08 -22.21 11.70
N LEU A 28 0.92 -21.37 11.42
CA LEU A 28 1.76 -21.50 10.25
C LEU A 28 2.91 -22.48 10.51
N ASN A 29 3.15 -23.36 9.54
CA ASN A 29 4.41 -24.10 9.44
C ASN A 29 5.54 -23.17 8.90
N VAL A 30 6.80 -23.63 8.91
CA VAL A 30 7.96 -22.81 8.47
C VAL A 30 7.83 -22.31 7.02
N LYS A 31 7.29 -23.13 6.10
CA LYS A 31 7.08 -22.75 4.69
C LYS A 31 6.05 -21.62 4.56
N SER A 32 4.89 -21.77 5.20
CA SER A 32 3.84 -20.75 5.23
C SER A 32 4.22 -19.51 6.05
N GLU A 33 5.17 -19.59 6.98
CA GLU A 33 5.71 -18.39 7.62
C GLU A 33 6.54 -17.54 6.63
N SER A 34 7.23 -18.19 5.70
CA SER A 34 8.05 -17.51 4.69
C SER A 34 7.21 -16.60 3.79
N VAL A 35 5.93 -16.91 3.55
CA VAL A 35 5.04 -16.02 2.76
C VAL A 35 4.67 -14.73 3.47
N LEU A 36 4.89 -14.64 4.78
CA LEU A 36 4.77 -13.36 5.46
C LEU A 36 5.94 -12.43 5.12
N SER A 37 7.08 -12.94 4.69
CA SER A 37 8.24 -12.11 4.32
C SER A 37 8.01 -11.39 3.00
N ILE A 38 8.02 -10.06 3.05
CA ILE A 38 7.89 -9.20 1.87
C ILE A 38 9.03 -9.49 0.89
N ARG A 39 10.25 -9.72 1.40
CA ARG A 39 11.40 -10.10 0.59
C ARG A 39 11.16 -11.44 -0.11
N TYR A 40 10.69 -12.46 0.61
CA TYR A 40 10.39 -13.77 0.03
C TYR A 40 9.36 -13.71 -1.11
N LEU A 41 8.39 -12.79 -1.02
CA LEU A 41 7.37 -12.53 -2.05
C LEU A 41 7.80 -11.54 -3.15
N SER A 42 8.96 -10.89 -3.02
CA SER A 42 9.46 -9.88 -3.95
C SER A 42 10.38 -10.45 -5.04
N THR A 43 10.84 -9.63 -5.97
CA THR A 43 11.91 -10.00 -6.92
C THR A 43 13.32 -9.93 -6.31
N LEU A 44 13.44 -9.60 -5.02
CA LEU A 44 14.71 -9.50 -4.28
C LEU A 44 15.15 -10.83 -3.64
N SER A 45 14.34 -11.89 -3.75
CA SER A 45 14.70 -13.25 -3.34
C SER A 45 14.95 -14.15 -4.56
N SER A 46 15.51 -15.34 -4.31
CA SER A 46 15.66 -16.39 -5.31
C SER A 46 14.43 -17.31 -5.45
N SER A 47 13.34 -17.02 -4.74
CA SER A 47 12.13 -17.85 -4.74
C SER A 47 11.47 -17.85 -6.11
N SER A 48 11.06 -19.01 -6.60
CA SER A 48 10.29 -19.13 -7.84
C SER A 48 8.85 -18.61 -7.67
N ASP A 49 8.16 -18.41 -8.79
CA ASP A 49 6.72 -18.10 -8.78
C ASP A 49 5.92 -19.29 -8.23
N GLU A 50 6.33 -20.52 -8.57
CA GLU A 50 5.73 -21.75 -8.07
C GLU A 50 5.85 -21.88 -6.55
N ASP A 51 7.03 -21.59 -5.99
CA ASP A 51 7.25 -21.63 -4.53
C ASP A 51 6.35 -20.62 -3.81
N VAL A 52 6.24 -19.41 -4.35
CA VAL A 52 5.40 -18.37 -3.75
C VAL A 52 3.93 -18.72 -3.84
N LEU A 53 3.45 -19.18 -4.99
CA LEU A 53 2.06 -19.62 -5.16
C LEU A 53 1.72 -20.80 -4.24
N ALA A 54 2.64 -21.76 -4.10
CA ALA A 54 2.47 -22.89 -3.19
C ALA A 54 2.41 -22.42 -1.73
N GLY A 55 3.31 -21.52 -1.32
CA GLY A 55 3.31 -20.96 0.03
C GLY A 55 2.05 -20.15 0.35
N LEU A 56 1.55 -19.35 -0.61
CA LEU A 56 0.31 -18.59 -0.45
C LEU A 56 -0.89 -19.54 -0.30
N LYS A 57 -0.91 -20.63 -1.06
CA LYS A 57 -1.95 -21.66 -0.95
C LYS A 57 -1.90 -22.37 0.39
N GLU A 58 -0.71 -22.74 0.88
CA GLU A 58 -0.54 -23.30 2.23
C GLU A 58 -1.04 -22.33 3.31
N PHE A 59 -0.68 -21.05 3.20
CA PHE A 59 -1.15 -20.00 4.11
C PHE A 59 -2.68 -19.88 4.14
N VAL A 60 -3.34 -19.87 2.99
CA VAL A 60 -4.81 -19.81 2.89
C VAL A 60 -5.47 -21.12 3.38
N ASN A 61 -4.84 -22.28 3.18
CA ASN A 61 -5.35 -23.56 3.70
C ASN A 61 -5.38 -23.61 5.24
N GLU A 62 -4.52 -22.87 5.94
CA GLU A 62 -4.61 -22.74 7.40
C GLU A 62 -5.88 -22.02 7.85
N TYR A 63 -6.40 -21.09 7.03
CA TYR A 63 -7.71 -20.48 7.26
C TYR A 63 -8.84 -21.50 7.10
N LYS A 64 -8.79 -22.36 6.07
CA LYS A 64 -9.77 -23.44 5.91
C LYS A 64 -9.79 -24.41 7.09
N LYS A 65 -8.62 -24.82 7.58
CA LYS A 65 -8.53 -25.67 8.78
C LYS A 65 -9.20 -25.00 9.99
N TRP A 66 -9.03 -23.69 10.17
CA TRP A 66 -9.70 -22.96 11.25
C TRP A 66 -11.22 -22.93 11.08
N ILE A 67 -11.71 -22.70 9.84
CA ILE A 67 -13.15 -22.74 9.55
C ILE A 67 -13.73 -24.12 9.88
N ASP A 68 -13.05 -25.19 9.48
CA ASP A 68 -13.49 -26.57 9.72
C ASP A 68 -13.51 -26.91 11.22
N GLU A 69 -12.49 -26.49 11.97
CA GLU A 69 -12.47 -26.58 13.44
C GLU A 69 -13.68 -25.88 14.06
N LYS A 70 -13.99 -24.66 13.61
CA LYS A 70 -15.13 -23.88 14.13
C LYS A 70 -16.48 -24.48 13.76
N ARG A 71 -16.61 -25.11 12.58
CA ARG A 71 -17.80 -25.89 12.23
C ARG A 71 -17.99 -27.10 13.13
N ILE A 72 -16.91 -27.78 13.51
CA ILE A 72 -16.97 -28.92 14.43
C ILE A 72 -17.34 -28.45 15.85
N GLU A 73 -16.77 -27.34 16.31
CA GLU A 73 -17.08 -26.72 17.61
C GLU A 73 -18.57 -26.34 17.70
N LEU A 74 -19.10 -25.66 16.69
CA LEU A 74 -20.52 -25.29 16.63
C LEU A 74 -21.45 -26.51 16.71
N LYS A 75 -21.08 -27.63 16.07
CA LYS A 75 -21.87 -28.88 16.13
C LYS A 75 -21.85 -29.56 17.50
N ARG A 76 -20.83 -29.29 18.32
CA ARG A 76 -20.65 -29.91 19.65
C ARG A 76 -21.21 -29.05 20.78
N GLU A 77 -21.45 -27.77 20.53
CA GLU A 77 -21.94 -26.83 21.53
C GLU A 77 -23.40 -27.14 21.90
N SER A 78 -23.59 -27.64 23.13
CA SER A 78 -24.89 -27.96 23.70
C SER A 78 -25.33 -26.82 24.61
N GLY A 79 -25.86 -25.76 24.04
CA GLY A 79 -26.30 -24.57 24.80
C GLY A 79 -26.80 -23.40 23.97
N LEU A 80 -26.69 -23.49 22.65
CA LEU A 80 -27.14 -22.44 21.73
C LEU A 80 -28.59 -22.65 21.31
N HIS A 81 -29.35 -21.56 21.24
CA HIS A 81 -30.67 -21.55 20.62
C HIS A 81 -30.57 -21.68 19.09
N THR A 82 -31.64 -22.16 18.45
CA THR A 82 -31.70 -22.39 17.00
C THR A 82 -31.27 -21.15 16.19
N ASP A 83 -31.74 -19.96 16.58
CA ASP A 83 -31.42 -18.70 15.87
C ASP A 83 -29.92 -18.34 15.97
N GLN A 84 -29.28 -18.65 17.11
CA GLN A 84 -27.85 -18.44 17.29
C GLN A 84 -27.04 -19.40 16.42
N VAL A 85 -27.47 -20.67 16.32
CA VAL A 85 -26.84 -21.67 15.44
C VAL A 85 -26.95 -21.27 13.98
N ASP A 86 -28.12 -20.76 13.54
CA ASP A 86 -28.31 -20.25 12.18
C ASP A 86 -27.40 -19.06 11.89
N LEU A 87 -27.35 -18.07 12.79
CA LEU A 87 -26.47 -16.91 12.65
C LEU A 87 -24.99 -17.32 12.52
N LEU A 88 -24.50 -18.18 13.42
CA LEU A 88 -23.10 -18.63 13.39
C LEU A 88 -22.81 -19.48 12.14
N SER A 89 -23.77 -20.29 11.69
CA SER A 89 -23.64 -21.05 10.45
C SER A 89 -23.53 -20.15 9.22
N LYS A 90 -24.30 -19.07 9.16
CA LYS A 90 -24.20 -18.03 8.12
C LYS A 90 -22.85 -17.33 8.13
N GLN A 91 -22.30 -16.99 9.31
CA GLN A 91 -20.96 -16.40 9.41
C GLN A 91 -19.87 -17.36 8.93
N LEU A 92 -19.96 -18.65 9.29
CA LEU A 92 -19.01 -19.65 8.80
C LEU A 92 -19.12 -19.88 7.29
N LEU A 93 -20.32 -19.78 6.72
CA LEU A 93 -20.50 -19.81 5.26
C LEU A 93 -19.83 -18.59 4.59
N ALA A 94 -19.97 -17.39 5.16
CA ALA A 94 -19.27 -16.22 4.65
C ALA A 94 -17.73 -16.40 4.67
N CYS A 95 -17.18 -16.97 5.75
CA CYS A 95 -15.76 -17.32 5.83
C CYS A 95 -15.33 -18.34 4.76
N GLU A 96 -16.19 -19.32 4.43
CA GLU A 96 -15.90 -20.28 3.34
C GLU A 96 -15.91 -19.61 1.97
N ASN A 97 -16.87 -18.72 1.71
CA ASN A 97 -16.90 -17.96 0.48
C ASN A 97 -15.63 -17.09 0.31
N ASP A 98 -15.14 -16.48 1.40
CA ASP A 98 -13.88 -15.73 1.39
C ASP A 98 -12.67 -16.65 1.15
N TYR A 99 -12.65 -17.85 1.74
CA TYR A 99 -11.62 -18.85 1.46
C TYR A 99 -11.62 -19.28 -0.01
N ASP A 100 -12.79 -19.54 -0.59
CA ASP A 100 -12.92 -19.93 -2.00
C ASP A 100 -12.45 -18.80 -2.92
N ARG A 101 -12.81 -17.54 -2.63
CA ARG A 101 -12.27 -16.35 -3.32
C ARG A 101 -10.75 -16.27 -3.20
N LEU A 102 -10.17 -16.49 -2.02
CA LEU A 102 -8.72 -16.46 -1.81
C LEU A 102 -8.00 -17.51 -2.66
N ILE A 103 -8.47 -18.77 -2.66
CA ILE A 103 -7.89 -19.85 -3.47
C ILE A 103 -8.04 -19.58 -4.97
N ARG A 104 -9.21 -19.09 -5.38
CA ARG A 104 -9.46 -18.68 -6.76
C ARG A 104 -8.50 -17.57 -7.17
N ASN A 105 -8.25 -16.57 -6.33
CA ASN A 105 -7.36 -15.45 -6.63
C ASN A 105 -5.89 -15.86 -6.75
N ILE A 106 -5.44 -16.85 -5.97
CA ILE A 106 -4.13 -17.48 -6.16
C ILE A 106 -4.07 -18.21 -7.52
N THR A 107 -5.16 -18.83 -7.94
CA THR A 107 -5.27 -19.47 -9.26
C THR A 107 -5.24 -18.45 -10.40
N LEU A 108 -5.87 -17.29 -10.24
CA LEU A 108 -5.77 -16.16 -11.19
C LEU A 108 -4.33 -15.65 -11.32
N LEU A 109 -3.61 -15.49 -10.20
CA LEU A 109 -2.19 -15.13 -10.23
C LEU A 109 -1.37 -16.16 -11.02
N LYS A 110 -1.61 -17.46 -10.80
CA LYS A 110 -0.93 -18.54 -11.51
C LYS A 110 -1.24 -18.53 -13.02
N GLY A 111 -2.48 -18.24 -13.39
CA GLY A 111 -2.96 -18.27 -14.77
C GLY A 111 -2.52 -17.09 -15.63
N ASP A 112 -2.06 -15.99 -15.02
CA ASP A 112 -1.63 -14.78 -15.73
C ASP A 112 -0.21 -14.36 -15.31
N SER A 113 0.74 -14.50 -16.25
CA SER A 113 2.15 -14.14 -16.04
C SER A 113 2.36 -12.66 -15.68
N LYS A 114 1.48 -11.77 -16.13
CA LYS A 114 1.51 -10.34 -15.77
C LYS A 114 0.97 -10.13 -14.37
N ALA A 115 -0.02 -10.90 -13.95
CA ALA A 115 -0.59 -10.81 -12.60
C ALA A 115 0.44 -11.25 -11.55
N ILE A 116 1.08 -12.41 -11.71
CA ILE A 116 2.14 -12.84 -10.78
C ILE A 116 3.34 -11.89 -10.82
N ALA A 117 3.73 -11.38 -11.99
CA ALA A 117 4.79 -10.37 -12.09
C ALA A 117 4.44 -9.08 -11.33
N ALA A 118 3.19 -8.61 -11.44
CA ALA A 118 2.72 -7.44 -10.71
C ALA A 118 2.69 -7.68 -9.21
N PHE A 119 2.30 -8.89 -8.77
CA PHE A 119 2.34 -9.28 -7.36
C PHE A 119 3.76 -9.30 -6.80
N ARG A 120 4.73 -9.84 -7.56
CA ARG A 120 6.15 -9.84 -7.18
C ARG A 120 6.74 -8.44 -7.10
N MET A 121 6.47 -7.63 -8.12
CA MET A 121 6.92 -6.24 -8.19
C MET A 121 6.31 -5.38 -7.08
N MET A 122 5.02 -5.57 -6.77
CA MET A 122 4.35 -4.95 -5.63
C MET A 122 5.15 -5.20 -4.34
N ASN A 123 5.55 -6.45 -4.08
CA ASN A 123 6.33 -6.79 -2.90
C ASN A 123 7.71 -6.13 -2.90
N THR A 124 8.38 -6.02 -4.06
CA THR A 124 9.64 -5.25 -4.19
C THR A 124 9.45 -3.78 -3.82
N ALA A 125 8.42 -3.12 -4.38
CA ALA A 125 8.12 -1.72 -4.08
C ALA A 125 7.74 -1.52 -2.60
N MET A 126 6.99 -2.46 -2.02
CA MET A 126 6.63 -2.45 -0.60
C MET A 126 7.83 -2.67 0.32
N PHE A 127 8.78 -3.52 -0.06
CA PHE A 127 10.05 -3.67 0.66
C PHE A 127 10.83 -2.36 0.68
N MET A 128 11.02 -1.75 -0.50
CA MET A 128 11.75 -0.49 -0.65
C MET A 128 11.10 0.64 0.17
N GLN A 129 9.79 0.85 0.06
CA GLN A 129 9.14 1.93 0.81
C GLN A 129 9.22 1.73 2.33
N LEU A 130 9.08 0.49 2.83
CA LEU A 130 9.20 0.20 4.27
C LEU A 130 10.63 0.43 4.76
N HIS A 131 11.61 0.00 3.97
CA HIS A 131 13.02 0.21 4.27
C HIS A 131 13.32 1.70 4.50
N HIS A 132 12.92 2.52 3.54
CA HIS A 132 13.09 3.97 3.60
C HIS A 132 12.29 4.61 4.74
N SER A 133 11.06 4.15 4.98
CA SER A 133 10.24 4.65 6.09
C SER A 133 10.86 4.37 7.46
N ILE A 134 11.54 3.23 7.63
CA ILE A 134 12.17 2.82 8.90
C ILE A 134 13.47 3.59 9.11
N LEU A 135 14.31 3.70 8.07
CA LEU A 135 15.54 4.48 8.14
C LEU A 135 15.26 5.93 8.53
N LYS A 136 14.23 6.55 7.95
CA LYS A 136 13.82 7.91 8.32
C LYS A 136 13.42 8.03 9.80
N LYS A 137 12.73 7.04 10.36
CA LYS A 137 12.29 7.04 11.77
C LYS A 137 13.45 6.92 12.74
N ASN A 138 14.46 6.11 12.40
CA ASN A 138 15.61 5.88 13.28
C ASN A 138 16.57 7.09 13.30
N LYS A 139 16.29 8.16 12.54
CA LYS A 139 17.22 9.28 12.26
C LYS A 139 18.59 8.80 11.74
N ASP A 140 18.65 7.54 11.31
CA ASP A 140 19.85 6.91 10.79
C ASP A 140 20.03 7.33 9.35
N LYS A 141 21.08 8.13 9.13
CA LYS A 141 21.76 8.46 7.88
C LYS A 141 20.86 8.92 6.72
N ILE A 142 21.09 10.16 6.28
CA ILE A 142 20.89 10.54 4.87
C ILE A 142 21.52 9.43 4.02
N LEU A 143 20.72 8.82 3.15
CA LEU A 143 21.19 7.74 2.29
C LEU A 143 22.10 8.34 1.21
N LYS A 144 23.41 8.38 1.49
CA LYS A 144 24.45 8.89 0.57
C LYS A 144 24.97 7.82 -0.41
N THR A 145 24.59 6.57 -0.23
CA THR A 145 24.99 5.45 -1.10
C THR A 145 24.08 5.37 -2.32
N LYS A 146 24.62 4.93 -3.46
CA LYS A 146 23.82 4.66 -4.66
C LYS A 146 22.82 3.53 -4.42
N LEU A 147 21.54 3.85 -4.48
CA LEU A 147 20.42 2.95 -4.17
C LEU A 147 20.04 2.07 -5.37
N THR A 148 20.95 1.19 -5.79
CA THR A 148 20.76 0.29 -6.94
C THR A 148 19.89 -0.94 -6.61
N GLU A 149 19.48 -1.70 -7.63
CA GLU A 149 18.81 -3.00 -7.43
C GLU A 149 19.64 -3.93 -6.53
N GLN A 150 20.97 -3.96 -6.72
CA GLN A 150 21.88 -4.78 -5.94
C GLN A 150 21.90 -4.36 -4.47
N TYR A 151 21.87 -3.05 -4.18
CA TYR A 151 21.76 -2.56 -2.80
C TYR A 151 20.55 -3.20 -2.09
N TYR A 152 19.37 -3.18 -2.70
CA TYR A 152 18.17 -3.77 -2.09
C TYR A 152 18.25 -5.30 -1.98
N LYS A 153 18.99 -5.98 -2.86
CA LYS A 153 19.26 -7.42 -2.71
C LYS A 153 20.13 -7.70 -1.49
N ASP A 154 21.14 -6.86 -1.23
CA ASP A 154 22.13 -7.03 -0.17
C ASP A 154 21.68 -6.51 1.21
N VAL A 155 20.64 -5.68 1.27
CA VAL A 155 20.10 -5.18 2.56
C VAL A 155 19.65 -6.35 3.45
N ASP A 156 20.34 -6.53 4.57
CA ASP A 156 19.96 -7.50 5.60
C ASP A 156 18.87 -6.91 6.52
N ALA A 157 17.66 -6.81 5.98
CA ALA A 157 16.48 -6.41 6.72
C ALA A 157 15.30 -7.32 6.40
N GLU A 158 14.58 -7.73 7.44
CA GLU A 158 13.38 -8.55 7.31
C GLU A 158 12.14 -7.70 7.59
N TYR A 159 11.29 -7.55 6.58
CA TYR A 159 9.98 -6.93 6.71
C TYR A 159 8.91 -7.98 6.45
N LYS A 160 7.93 -8.04 7.34
CA LYS A 160 6.82 -8.99 7.26
C LYS A 160 5.50 -8.28 7.06
N TRP A 161 4.67 -8.86 6.20
CA TRP A 161 3.24 -8.60 6.21
C TRP A 161 2.61 -9.21 7.46
N ARG A 162 1.59 -8.54 7.97
CA ARG A 162 0.59 -9.18 8.82
C ARG A 162 -0.33 -10.01 7.94
N SER A 163 -0.78 -11.14 8.47
CA SER A 163 -1.59 -12.12 7.74
C SER A 163 -2.81 -11.52 7.05
N PHE A 164 -3.54 -10.62 7.73
CA PHE A 164 -4.71 -9.98 7.13
C PHE A 164 -4.35 -9.07 5.96
N GLN A 165 -3.14 -8.50 5.92
CA GLN A 165 -2.71 -7.62 4.82
C GLN A 165 -2.55 -8.43 3.54
N ILE A 166 -1.93 -9.63 3.63
CA ILE A 166 -1.83 -10.55 2.49
C ILE A 166 -3.23 -11.02 2.08
N ALA A 167 -4.05 -11.48 3.04
CA ALA A 167 -5.40 -11.93 2.74
C ALA A 167 -6.23 -10.83 2.05
N PHE A 168 -6.15 -9.58 2.51
CA PHE A 168 -6.86 -8.47 1.90
C PHE A 168 -6.35 -8.14 0.49
N ILE A 169 -5.03 -8.16 0.27
CA ILE A 169 -4.44 -8.01 -1.08
C ILE A 169 -4.95 -9.13 -1.99
N LEU A 170 -4.89 -10.39 -1.54
CA LEU A 170 -5.33 -11.55 -2.31
C LEU A 170 -6.82 -11.46 -2.65
N LEU A 171 -7.68 -11.10 -1.69
CA LEU A 171 -9.13 -10.94 -1.92
C LEU A 171 -9.46 -9.91 -3.00
N ASN A 172 -8.62 -8.88 -3.19
CA ASN A 172 -8.86 -7.82 -4.17
C ASN A 172 -8.26 -8.11 -5.56
N ILE A 173 -7.56 -9.23 -5.78
CA ILE A 173 -6.95 -9.54 -7.07
C ILE A 173 -8.01 -9.68 -8.18
N ASP A 174 -9.12 -10.36 -7.87
CA ASP A 174 -10.24 -10.58 -8.80
C ASP A 174 -10.92 -9.30 -9.29
N ALA A 175 -10.85 -8.20 -8.54
CA ALA A 175 -11.35 -6.89 -8.97
C ALA A 175 -10.56 -6.31 -10.15
N PHE A 176 -9.33 -6.79 -10.39
CA PHE A 176 -8.43 -6.30 -11.44
C PHE A 176 -8.08 -7.38 -12.48
N VAL A 177 -7.88 -8.62 -12.05
CA VAL A 177 -7.63 -9.78 -12.90
C VAL A 177 -8.96 -10.47 -13.15
N LYS A 178 -9.48 -10.33 -14.37
CA LYS A 178 -10.83 -10.81 -14.70
C LYS A 178 -10.89 -12.35 -14.63
N PRO A 179 -11.81 -12.93 -13.83
CA PRO A 179 -12.06 -14.36 -13.84
C PRO A 179 -12.62 -14.88 -15.17
N ALA A 180 -12.64 -16.19 -15.35
CA ALA A 180 -13.28 -16.83 -16.50
C ALA A 180 -14.79 -16.53 -16.50
N ILE A 181 -15.42 -16.54 -17.69
CA ILE A 181 -16.83 -16.14 -17.83
C ILE A 181 -17.81 -17.14 -17.17
N ASP A 182 -17.37 -18.39 -17.02
CA ASP A 182 -18.09 -19.49 -16.38
C ASP A 182 -17.73 -19.67 -14.89
N ASP A 183 -16.85 -18.82 -14.35
CA ASP A 183 -16.54 -18.76 -12.92
C ASP A 183 -17.80 -18.33 -12.14
N LYS A 184 -18.13 -19.09 -11.09
CA LYS A 184 -19.30 -18.90 -10.22
C LYS A 184 -18.92 -18.70 -8.75
N THR A 185 -17.64 -18.44 -8.46
CA THR A 185 -17.17 -18.20 -7.08
C THR A 185 -17.82 -16.95 -6.48
N VAL A 186 -18.16 -15.95 -7.30
CA VAL A 186 -18.92 -14.78 -6.87
C VAL A 186 -20.22 -14.69 -7.66
N GLU A 187 -21.32 -14.51 -6.92
CA GLU A 187 -22.66 -14.35 -7.50
C GLU A 187 -22.76 -13.03 -8.29
N ASN A 188 -23.35 -13.11 -9.49
CA ASN A 188 -23.56 -11.97 -10.37
C ASN A 188 -25.00 -11.47 -10.25
N ILE A 189 -25.23 -10.55 -9.32
CA ILE A 189 -26.56 -10.08 -8.90
C ILE A 189 -27.15 -9.14 -9.95
N PHE A 190 -26.35 -8.23 -10.51
CA PHE A 190 -26.84 -7.23 -11.46
C PHE A 190 -26.67 -7.62 -12.92
N SER A 191 -26.15 -8.82 -13.22
CA SER A 191 -25.92 -9.33 -14.58
C SER A 191 -25.05 -8.38 -15.44
N LYS A 192 -24.19 -7.58 -14.81
CA LYS A 192 -23.31 -6.62 -15.50
C LYS A 192 -22.00 -7.25 -15.98
N GLY A 193 -21.76 -8.51 -15.59
CA GLY A 193 -20.52 -9.25 -15.84
C GLY A 193 -19.39 -8.73 -14.96
N TRP A 194 -18.46 -9.61 -14.59
CA TRP A 194 -17.36 -9.31 -13.67
C TRP A 194 -17.83 -8.73 -12.31
N PRO A 195 -18.60 -9.51 -11.53
CA PRO A 195 -19.23 -9.03 -10.30
C PRO A 195 -18.22 -8.55 -9.25
N GLU A 196 -17.04 -9.16 -9.18
CA GLU A 196 -15.98 -8.76 -8.24
C GLU A 196 -15.55 -7.32 -8.42
N ARG A 197 -15.55 -6.84 -9.67
CA ARG A 197 -15.20 -5.45 -10.00
C ARG A 197 -16.39 -4.50 -9.86
N ASN A 198 -17.58 -4.97 -10.22
CA ASN A 198 -18.72 -4.09 -10.48
C ASN A 198 -19.78 -4.08 -9.37
N GLU A 199 -19.73 -5.06 -8.45
CA GLU A 199 -20.80 -5.33 -7.47
C GLU A 199 -20.26 -5.46 -6.03
N ILE A 200 -18.95 -5.64 -5.84
CA ILE A 200 -18.33 -5.82 -4.53
C ILE A 200 -17.55 -4.57 -4.09
N ALA A 201 -17.64 -4.27 -2.79
CA ALA A 201 -16.74 -3.36 -2.09
C ALA A 201 -16.14 -4.08 -0.87
N ASP A 202 -14.85 -4.39 -0.92
CA ASP A 202 -14.15 -5.06 0.18
C ASP A 202 -13.74 -4.05 1.29
N LEU A 203 -14.16 -4.32 2.54
CA LEU A 203 -13.89 -3.47 3.70
C LEU A 203 -12.82 -4.09 4.62
N VAL A 204 -11.68 -3.41 4.77
CA VAL A 204 -10.66 -3.79 5.76
C VAL A 204 -11.00 -3.24 7.15
N TRP A 205 -11.60 -4.06 8.00
CA TRP A 205 -11.97 -3.69 9.36
C TRP A 205 -10.98 -4.21 10.40
N PHE A 206 -10.03 -3.35 10.79
CA PHE A 206 -9.01 -3.64 11.81
C PHE A 206 -8.81 -2.43 12.74
N PRO A 207 -8.34 -2.62 13.98
CA PRO A 207 -8.06 -1.52 14.90
C PRO A 207 -7.03 -0.52 14.35
N THR A 208 -7.02 0.69 14.90
CA THR A 208 -6.01 1.72 14.59
C THR A 208 -4.60 1.21 14.91
N GLY A 209 -3.60 1.62 14.13
CA GLY A 209 -2.23 1.11 14.26
C GLY A 209 -2.03 -0.34 13.80
N GLY A 210 -3.08 -1.07 13.41
CA GLY A 210 -2.99 -2.47 12.96
C GLY A 210 -2.34 -2.69 11.60
N GLY A 211 -1.95 -1.64 10.87
CA GLY A 211 -1.29 -1.76 9.56
C GLY A 211 -2.24 -1.80 8.35
N LYS A 212 -3.42 -1.19 8.44
CA LYS A 212 -4.36 -1.09 7.30
C LYS A 212 -3.74 -0.39 6.09
N THR A 213 -2.89 0.61 6.33
CA THR A 213 -2.26 1.39 5.26
C THR A 213 -1.42 0.53 4.33
N GLU A 214 -0.61 -0.36 4.88
CA GLU A 214 0.26 -1.22 4.09
C GLU A 214 -0.55 -2.16 3.19
N ALA A 215 -1.71 -2.63 3.63
CA ALA A 215 -2.57 -3.52 2.84
C ALA A 215 -3.05 -2.83 1.55
N TYR A 216 -3.62 -1.62 1.64
CA TYR A 216 -4.06 -0.91 0.44
C TYR A 216 -2.89 -0.35 -0.37
N LEU A 217 -1.75 0.01 0.24
CA LEU A 217 -0.54 0.40 -0.51
C LEU A 217 -0.04 -0.77 -1.38
N GLY A 218 -0.11 -2.00 -0.88
CA GLY A 218 0.14 -3.19 -1.69
C GLY A 218 -0.78 -3.26 -2.91
N ILE A 219 -2.10 -3.14 -2.71
CA ILE A 219 -3.07 -3.14 -3.81
C ILE A 219 -2.77 -2.04 -4.83
N ILE A 220 -2.42 -0.83 -4.37
CA ILE A 220 -2.05 0.31 -5.24
C ILE A 220 -0.86 -0.05 -6.12
N ALA A 221 0.21 -0.63 -5.55
CA ALA A 221 1.39 -1.02 -6.31
C ALA A 221 1.08 -2.14 -7.32
N PHE A 222 0.29 -3.12 -6.90
CA PHE A 222 -0.19 -4.21 -7.76
C PHE A 222 -0.96 -3.67 -8.97
N VAL A 223 -1.98 -2.83 -8.75
CA VAL A 223 -2.83 -2.33 -9.84
C VAL A 223 -2.07 -1.39 -10.79
N ILE A 224 -1.15 -0.56 -10.27
CA ILE A 224 -0.30 0.30 -11.11
C ILE A 224 0.56 -0.57 -12.04
N GLY A 225 1.21 -1.60 -11.49
CA GLY A 225 2.03 -2.53 -12.27
C GLY A 225 1.20 -3.30 -13.28
N TYR A 226 0.19 -4.03 -12.81
CA TYR A 226 -0.65 -4.90 -13.64
C TYR A 226 -1.32 -4.13 -14.78
N ARG A 227 -1.89 -2.94 -14.48
CA ARG A 227 -2.53 -2.11 -15.51
C ARG A 227 -1.54 -1.70 -16.61
N ARG A 228 -0.30 -1.35 -16.26
CA ARG A 228 0.75 -1.01 -17.23
C ARG A 228 1.23 -2.24 -18.01
N PHE A 229 1.34 -3.41 -17.38
CA PHE A 229 1.75 -4.65 -18.06
C PHE A 229 0.69 -5.11 -19.07
N VAL A 230 -0.59 -4.98 -18.74
CA VAL A 230 -1.70 -5.42 -19.61
C VAL A 230 -1.97 -4.42 -20.74
N LYS A 231 -1.94 -3.11 -20.44
CA LYS A 231 -2.40 -2.07 -21.38
C LYS A 231 -1.28 -1.25 -22.00
N GLY A 232 -0.02 -1.41 -21.57
CA GLY A 232 1.10 -0.59 -22.02
C GLY A 232 0.81 0.90 -21.81
N VAL A 233 0.96 1.70 -22.87
CA VAL A 233 0.68 3.15 -22.88
C VAL A 233 -0.78 3.46 -22.52
N ASN A 234 -1.74 2.60 -22.89
CA ASN A 234 -3.15 2.76 -22.50
C ASN A 234 -3.40 2.45 -21.01
N GLY A 235 -2.37 1.97 -20.30
CA GLY A 235 -2.37 1.77 -18.86
C GLY A 235 -2.08 3.04 -18.06
N ASN A 236 -1.71 4.13 -18.73
CA ASN A 236 -1.40 5.42 -18.12
C ASN A 236 -2.65 6.16 -17.60
N GLY A 237 -2.44 7.30 -16.94
CA GLY A 237 -3.48 8.13 -16.33
C GLY A 237 -3.78 7.75 -14.88
N THR A 238 -4.84 8.34 -14.32
CA THR A 238 -5.23 8.12 -12.91
C THR A 238 -5.63 6.67 -12.70
N THR A 239 -4.92 5.98 -11.81
CA THR A 239 -5.20 4.56 -11.46
C THR A 239 -5.92 4.43 -10.13
N VAL A 240 -5.61 5.30 -9.16
CA VAL A 240 -6.15 5.23 -7.82
C VAL A 240 -6.58 6.62 -7.37
N LEU A 241 -7.73 6.69 -6.70
CA LEU A 241 -8.18 7.88 -5.98
C LEU A 241 -8.27 7.54 -4.49
N MET A 242 -7.59 8.32 -3.67
CA MET A 242 -7.60 8.17 -2.20
C MET A 242 -8.32 9.37 -1.60
N ARG A 243 -9.32 9.10 -0.76
CA ARG A 243 -10.11 10.15 -0.09
C ARG A 243 -10.00 10.00 1.43
N TYR A 244 -9.69 11.10 2.09
CA TYR A 244 -9.65 11.20 3.54
C TYR A 244 -10.51 12.37 4.00
N THR A 245 -11.07 12.26 5.20
CA THR A 245 -11.95 13.27 5.79
C THR A 245 -11.19 14.36 6.53
N LEU A 246 -10.01 14.06 7.08
CA LEU A 246 -9.23 14.97 7.92
C LEU A 246 -7.94 15.41 7.22
N ARG A 247 -7.69 16.72 7.19
CA ARG A 247 -6.54 17.32 6.49
C ARG A 247 -5.18 16.74 6.93
N LEU A 248 -4.92 16.67 8.23
CA LEU A 248 -3.65 16.14 8.75
C LEU A 248 -3.47 14.67 8.34
N LEU A 249 -4.55 13.89 8.41
CA LEU A 249 -4.52 12.49 7.99
C LEU A 249 -4.27 12.38 6.49
N THR A 250 -4.92 13.21 5.67
CA THR A 250 -4.67 13.28 4.22
C THR A 250 -3.19 13.48 3.93
N LEU A 251 -2.56 14.45 4.60
CA LEU A 251 -1.15 14.75 4.39
C LEU A 251 -0.26 13.57 4.81
N GLN A 252 -0.50 12.98 5.99
CA GLN A 252 0.27 11.83 6.47
C GLN A 252 0.15 10.62 5.55
N GLN A 253 -1.06 10.31 5.04
CA GLN A 253 -1.23 9.19 4.12
C GLN A 253 -0.65 9.50 2.73
N PHE A 254 -0.71 10.76 2.29
CA PHE A 254 -0.04 11.20 1.07
C PHE A 254 1.49 11.03 1.15
N GLN A 255 2.11 11.38 2.27
CA GLN A 255 3.55 11.16 2.47
C GLN A 255 3.93 9.68 2.38
N ARG A 256 3.11 8.79 2.96
CA ARG A 256 3.32 7.33 2.90
C ARG A 256 3.12 6.77 1.50
N ALA A 257 2.08 7.22 0.80
CA ALA A 257 1.85 6.82 -0.60
C ALA A 257 2.93 7.38 -1.53
N THR A 258 3.50 8.55 -1.23
CA THR A 258 4.62 9.14 -2.00
C THR A 258 5.86 8.25 -1.94
N LEU A 259 6.20 7.69 -0.77
CA LEU A 259 7.29 6.72 -0.64
C LEU A 259 7.10 5.48 -1.53
N LEU A 260 5.89 4.93 -1.59
CA LEU A 260 5.57 3.83 -2.50
C LEU A 260 5.77 4.23 -3.97
N ILE A 261 5.30 5.42 -4.34
CA ILE A 261 5.38 5.92 -5.72
C ILE A 261 6.83 6.20 -6.11
N CYS A 262 7.66 6.70 -5.19
CA CYS A 262 9.11 6.78 -5.40
C CYS A 262 9.73 5.40 -5.63
N ALA A 263 9.34 4.37 -4.87
CA ALA A 263 9.84 3.02 -5.07
C ALA A 263 9.48 2.47 -6.46
N LEU A 264 8.23 2.62 -6.88
CA LEU A 264 7.78 2.23 -8.21
C LEU A 264 8.49 3.00 -9.32
N GLU A 265 8.70 4.30 -9.13
CA GLU A 265 9.42 5.16 -10.08
C GLU A 265 10.89 4.78 -10.18
N VAL A 266 11.56 4.37 -9.09
CA VAL A 266 12.93 3.85 -9.13
C VAL A 266 13.00 2.52 -9.88
N ILE A 267 12.10 1.57 -9.58
CA ILE A 267 12.00 0.29 -10.31
C ILE A 267 11.86 0.56 -11.83
N ARG A 268 11.02 1.54 -12.20
CA ARG A 268 10.81 1.93 -13.60
C ARG A 268 12.04 2.61 -14.21
N LYS A 269 12.55 3.66 -13.58
CA LYS A 269 13.60 4.53 -14.11
C LYS A 269 14.94 3.79 -14.25
N ASP A 270 15.24 2.93 -13.29
CA ASP A 270 16.49 2.18 -13.23
C ASP A 270 16.37 0.79 -13.89
N ASN A 271 15.24 0.49 -14.54
CA ASN A 271 14.97 -0.74 -15.28
C ASN A 271 15.23 -2.02 -14.48
N TYR A 272 14.72 -2.08 -13.25
CA TYR A 272 14.87 -3.26 -12.41
C TYR A 272 14.27 -4.49 -13.11
N LYS A 273 14.87 -5.66 -12.88
CA LYS A 273 14.36 -6.90 -13.46
C LYS A 273 13.01 -7.27 -12.84
N ILE A 274 11.96 -7.25 -13.66
CA ILE A 274 10.62 -7.77 -13.33
C ILE A 274 10.45 -9.13 -14.01
N THR A 275 9.79 -10.07 -13.34
CA THR A 275 9.56 -11.42 -13.89
C THR A 275 8.74 -11.37 -15.19
N HIS A 276 8.91 -12.40 -16.03
CA HIS A 276 8.23 -12.53 -17.33
C HIS A 276 8.48 -11.36 -18.30
N ASN A 277 9.65 -10.71 -18.20
CA ASN A 277 10.09 -9.59 -19.06
C ASN A 277 9.10 -8.41 -19.11
N ASN A 278 8.36 -8.20 -18.03
CA ASN A 278 7.47 -7.04 -17.91
C ASN A 278 8.25 -5.75 -17.64
N THR A 279 7.66 -4.61 -17.98
CA THR A 279 8.21 -3.28 -17.71
C THR A 279 7.11 -2.33 -17.26
N LEU A 280 7.47 -1.38 -16.40
CA LEU A 280 6.59 -0.28 -16.00
C LEU A 280 6.48 0.81 -17.09
N GLY A 281 7.20 0.67 -18.21
CA GLY A 281 7.13 1.58 -19.35
C GLY A 281 7.90 2.89 -19.15
N THR A 282 7.72 3.81 -20.10
CA THR A 282 8.51 5.06 -20.18
C THR A 282 7.89 6.23 -19.42
N GLU A 283 6.57 6.23 -19.24
CA GLU A 283 5.86 7.30 -18.56
C GLU A 283 6.08 7.30 -17.05
N ARG A 284 6.28 8.48 -16.47
CA ARG A 284 6.50 8.66 -15.01
C ARG A 284 5.33 8.09 -14.20
N ILE A 285 5.63 7.52 -13.04
CA ILE A 285 4.61 7.19 -12.03
C ILE A 285 4.57 8.35 -11.03
N SER A 286 3.39 8.96 -10.87
CA SER A 286 3.21 10.16 -10.06
C SER A 286 2.04 10.01 -9.07
N ILE A 287 2.06 10.86 -8.06
CA ILE A 287 0.97 11.03 -7.08
C ILE A 287 0.72 12.53 -6.91
N GLY A 288 -0.55 12.90 -6.79
CA GLY A 288 -0.98 14.28 -6.54
C GLY A 288 -1.68 14.40 -5.20
N LEU A 289 -1.60 15.58 -4.60
CA LEU A 289 -2.35 15.98 -3.42
C LEU A 289 -3.31 17.09 -3.82
N PHE A 290 -4.61 16.79 -3.86
CA PHE A 290 -5.65 17.79 -4.11
C PHE A 290 -6.24 18.27 -2.78
N VAL A 291 -5.93 19.50 -2.39
CA VAL A 291 -6.34 20.12 -1.12
C VAL A 291 -6.90 21.52 -1.35
N GLY A 292 -7.71 22.01 -0.41
CA GLY A 292 -8.27 23.36 -0.50
C GLY A 292 -7.22 24.45 -0.32
N GLY A 293 -7.50 25.65 -0.84
CA GLY A 293 -6.59 26.80 -0.80
C GLY A 293 -6.22 27.31 0.60
N SER A 294 -7.00 26.95 1.64
CA SER A 294 -6.63 27.16 3.04
C SER A 294 -5.47 26.25 3.50
N SER A 295 -5.06 25.31 2.65
CA SER A 295 -4.03 24.32 2.97
C SER A 295 -2.69 24.57 2.33
N LEU A 296 -2.71 24.89 1.04
CA LEU A 296 -1.55 25.28 0.27
C LEU A 296 -1.95 26.48 -0.57
N PRO A 297 -1.08 27.50 -0.69
CA PRO A 297 -1.33 28.64 -1.56
C PRO A 297 -1.70 28.22 -2.98
N ASN A 298 -2.78 28.78 -3.51
CA ASN A 298 -3.20 28.59 -4.90
C ASN A 298 -2.62 29.65 -5.84
N THR A 299 -1.86 30.62 -5.33
CA THR A 299 -1.28 31.73 -6.12
C THR A 299 0.23 31.88 -5.85
N TRP A 300 0.95 32.42 -6.83
CA TRP A 300 2.38 32.72 -6.67
C TRP A 300 2.61 33.97 -5.84
N LYS A 301 1.95 35.07 -6.24
CA LYS A 301 1.99 36.40 -5.60
C LYS A 301 0.69 36.72 -4.87
N GLU A 302 0.76 37.68 -3.97
CA GLU A 302 -0.43 38.26 -3.33
C GLU A 302 -1.30 38.96 -4.37
N THR A 303 -2.61 38.76 -4.29
CA THR A 303 -3.57 39.45 -5.17
C THR A 303 -4.23 40.67 -4.50
N GLY A 304 -3.75 41.08 -3.32
CA GLY A 304 -4.21 42.26 -2.59
C GLY A 304 -5.36 42.00 -1.60
N TYR A 305 -5.85 40.76 -1.47
CA TYR A 305 -6.82 40.39 -0.44
C TYR A 305 -6.12 40.00 0.87
N ALA A 306 -6.63 40.52 1.99
CA ALA A 306 -6.00 40.40 3.32
C ALA A 306 -5.83 38.94 3.84
N SER A 307 -6.44 37.95 3.19
CA SER A 307 -6.35 36.52 3.52
C SER A 307 -5.42 35.71 2.60
N ASP A 308 -4.76 36.33 1.62
CA ASP A 308 -3.97 35.60 0.63
C ASP A 308 -2.60 35.16 1.17
N SER A 309 -2.50 33.86 1.48
CA SER A 309 -1.23 33.15 1.51
C SER A 309 -0.79 32.86 0.07
N SER A 310 0.40 33.31 -0.32
CA SER A 310 1.01 33.04 -1.63
C SER A 310 2.19 32.07 -1.49
N MET A 311 2.55 31.36 -2.58
CA MET A 311 3.72 30.47 -2.55
C MET A 311 5.03 31.24 -2.29
N GLU A 312 5.16 32.46 -2.81
CA GLU A 312 6.32 33.31 -2.53
C GLU A 312 6.46 33.65 -1.04
N LYS A 313 5.35 33.95 -0.34
CA LYS A 313 5.36 34.15 1.12
C LYS A 313 5.80 32.91 1.88
N GLU A 314 5.31 31.74 1.46
CA GLU A 314 5.65 30.47 2.10
C GLU A 314 7.14 30.16 1.95
N LEU A 315 7.73 30.37 0.77
CA LEU A 315 9.17 30.22 0.55
C LEU A 315 10.00 31.25 1.34
N ASN A 316 9.58 32.53 1.34
CA ASN A 316 10.25 33.57 2.14
C ASN A 316 10.20 33.29 3.65
N LYS A 317 9.13 32.67 4.13
CA LYS A 317 9.03 32.20 5.52
C LYS A 317 10.07 31.11 5.81
N ILE A 318 10.23 30.14 4.91
CA ILE A 318 11.25 29.09 5.02
C ILE A 318 12.65 29.72 5.04
N ILE A 319 12.96 30.65 4.14
CA ILE A 319 14.25 31.34 4.07
C ILE A 319 14.57 32.04 5.40
N LYS A 320 13.63 32.81 5.96
CA LYS A 320 13.80 33.47 7.27
C LYS A 320 14.03 32.48 8.42
N GLN A 321 13.41 31.30 8.37
CA GLN A 321 13.62 30.25 9.37
C GLN A 321 15.04 29.66 9.26
N ILE A 322 15.54 29.45 8.04
CA ILE A 322 16.92 29.00 7.80
C ILE A 322 17.92 30.04 8.32
N GLU A 323 17.76 31.32 7.96
CA GLU A 323 18.65 32.41 8.41
C GLU A 323 18.70 32.55 9.93
N SER A 324 17.57 32.31 10.60
CA SER A 324 17.48 32.36 12.06
C SER A 324 17.80 31.04 12.76
N SER A 325 18.28 30.02 12.03
CA SER A 325 18.57 28.67 12.54
C SER A 325 17.40 28.05 13.31
N LYS A 326 16.16 28.34 12.88
CA LYS A 326 14.93 27.81 13.46
C LYS A 326 14.46 26.56 12.71
N GLU A 327 13.72 25.71 13.41
CA GLU A 327 13.05 24.57 12.79
C GLU A 327 12.07 25.06 11.70
N ILE A 328 12.14 24.41 10.53
CA ILE A 328 11.34 24.77 9.37
C ILE A 328 9.90 24.34 9.61
N SER A 329 8.98 25.30 9.55
CA SER A 329 7.55 25.07 9.67
C SER A 329 6.88 25.57 8.40
N THR A 330 6.40 24.64 7.58
CA THR A 330 5.80 24.95 6.28
C THR A 330 4.49 24.20 6.06
N ASN A 331 3.63 24.79 5.22
CA ASN A 331 2.46 24.14 4.67
C ASN A 331 2.80 23.13 3.56
N LEU A 332 4.03 23.17 3.02
CA LEU A 332 4.48 22.21 2.01
C LEU A 332 4.46 20.77 2.55
N PRO A 333 4.10 19.78 1.71
CA PRO A 333 3.95 18.42 2.19
C PRO A 333 5.23 17.75 2.72
N PHE A 334 6.41 18.29 2.37
CA PHE A 334 7.71 17.72 2.71
C PHE A 334 8.73 18.80 3.04
N THR A 335 9.48 18.59 4.12
CA THR A 335 10.70 19.33 4.46
C THR A 335 11.98 18.55 4.13
N ASP A 336 11.87 17.22 4.04
CA ASP A 336 12.95 16.32 3.63
C ASP A 336 12.54 15.55 2.38
N CYS A 337 13.52 15.19 1.57
CA CYS A 337 13.33 14.31 0.42
C CYS A 337 12.68 13.01 0.90
N PRO A 338 11.51 12.64 0.34
CA PRO A 338 10.83 11.41 0.76
C PRO A 338 11.69 10.18 0.50
N TRP A 339 12.56 10.20 -0.50
CA TRP A 339 13.40 9.05 -0.85
C TRP A 339 14.64 8.94 0.04
N CYS A 340 15.61 9.84 -0.06
CA CYS A 340 16.90 9.69 0.63
C CYS A 340 16.96 10.34 2.02
N GLY A 341 15.93 11.10 2.42
CA GLY A 341 15.86 11.76 3.73
C GLY A 341 16.71 13.02 3.87
N SER A 342 17.35 13.53 2.81
CA SER A 342 18.06 14.81 2.87
C SER A 342 17.09 15.98 3.03
N GLY A 343 17.45 17.01 3.80
CA GLY A 343 16.67 18.24 3.85
C GLY A 343 16.45 18.83 2.46
N LEU A 344 15.23 19.27 2.16
CA LEU A 344 14.91 19.96 0.89
C LEU A 344 15.25 21.44 0.95
N PHE A 345 15.26 22.02 2.15
CA PHE A 345 15.53 23.43 2.38
C PHE A 345 16.71 23.54 3.35
N ILE A 346 17.91 23.70 2.80
CA ILE A 346 19.17 23.69 3.57
C ILE A 346 19.82 25.09 3.57
N GLU A 347 19.80 25.74 2.41
CA GLU A 347 20.44 27.03 2.17
C GLU A 347 19.40 28.06 1.70
N LYS A 348 19.69 29.35 1.87
CA LYS A 348 18.74 30.44 1.56
C LYS A 348 18.53 30.64 0.05
N GLU A 349 19.50 30.23 -0.74
CA GLU A 349 19.54 30.36 -2.20
C GLU A 349 18.48 29.46 -2.85
N LEU A 350 18.11 28.35 -2.19
CA LEU A 350 17.11 27.38 -2.67
C LEU A 350 17.39 26.92 -4.11
N ASP A 351 18.64 26.61 -4.44
CA ASP A 351 19.08 26.22 -5.81
C ASP A 351 18.33 25.00 -6.37
N ASN A 352 17.79 24.15 -5.49
CA ASN A 352 16.97 22.99 -5.85
C ASN A 352 15.51 23.33 -6.13
N VAL A 353 15.09 24.58 -5.94
CA VAL A 353 13.74 25.08 -6.17
C VAL A 353 13.73 25.88 -7.47
N SER A 354 12.93 25.45 -8.43
CA SER A 354 12.73 26.17 -9.69
C SER A 354 11.25 26.39 -9.95
N HIS A 355 10.95 27.51 -10.60
CA HIS A 355 9.59 27.92 -10.89
C HIS A 355 9.45 28.33 -12.36
N LYS A 356 8.42 27.81 -13.02
CA LYS A 356 8.01 28.28 -14.35
C LYS A 356 6.65 28.97 -14.20
N THR A 357 6.59 30.25 -14.53
CA THR A 357 5.34 31.01 -14.65
C THR A 357 5.06 31.42 -16.08
N GLY A 358 3.82 31.21 -16.52
CA GLY A 358 3.24 31.82 -17.72
C GLY A 358 2.62 33.21 -17.50
N GLY A 359 2.64 33.75 -16.27
CA GLY A 359 2.06 35.05 -15.91
C GLY A 359 2.05 35.33 -14.39
N GLU A 360 1.21 36.28 -13.94
CA GLU A 360 1.08 36.67 -12.51
C GLU A 360 0.20 35.71 -11.67
N ASN A 361 -0.63 34.87 -12.30
CA ASN A 361 -1.54 33.91 -11.65
C ASN A 361 -1.12 32.47 -11.93
N TYR A 362 -1.16 31.58 -10.91
CA TYR A 362 -0.93 30.14 -11.05
C TYR A 362 -1.96 29.51 -12.00
N GLY A 363 -1.59 29.33 -13.27
CA GLY A 363 -2.34 28.57 -14.26
C GLY A 363 -2.00 27.07 -14.22
N ILE A 364 -2.74 26.27 -15.01
CA ILE A 364 -2.47 24.83 -15.17
C ILE A 364 -1.04 24.52 -15.67
N ASN A 365 -0.36 25.53 -16.23
CA ASN A 365 0.99 25.43 -16.78
C ASN A 365 2.08 25.90 -15.79
N ASP A 366 1.70 26.41 -14.63
CA ASP A 366 2.65 26.90 -13.64
C ASP A 366 3.08 25.79 -12.70
N GLN A 367 4.38 25.72 -12.46
CA GLN A 367 4.97 24.62 -11.72
C GLN A 367 6.09 25.12 -10.82
N LEU A 368 5.97 24.83 -9.53
CA LEU A 368 7.09 24.81 -8.60
C LEU A 368 7.69 23.40 -8.59
N SER A 369 8.96 23.30 -8.91
CA SER A 369 9.72 22.06 -8.83
C SER A 369 10.73 22.15 -7.70
N ILE A 370 10.66 21.20 -6.77
CA ILE A 370 11.63 21.06 -5.68
C ILE A 370 12.38 19.76 -5.92
N CYS A 371 13.66 19.87 -6.21
CA CYS A 371 14.55 18.75 -6.46
C CYS A 371 15.22 18.28 -5.16
N CYS A 372 15.63 17.01 -5.14
CA CYS A 372 16.44 16.47 -4.06
C CYS A 372 17.85 17.07 -4.11
N ASN A 373 18.37 17.51 -2.96
CA ASN A 373 19.74 18.04 -2.84
C ASN A 373 20.82 16.93 -2.91
N ASN A 374 20.44 15.70 -2.60
CA ASN A 374 21.31 14.54 -2.71
C ASN A 374 21.20 13.99 -4.14
N THR A 375 22.21 14.28 -4.96
CA THR A 375 22.28 13.93 -6.39
C THR A 375 23.09 12.66 -6.65
#